data_AF-A0A2N9NRN2-F1
#
_entry.id   AF-A0A2N9NRN2-F1
#
_cell.length_a   1.000
_cell.length_b   1.000
_cell.length_c   1.000
_cell.angle_alpha   90.00
_cell.angle_beta   90.00
_cell.angle_gamma   90.00
#
_symmetry.space_group_name_H-M   'P 1'
#
loop_
_entity.id
_entity.type
_entity.pdbx_description
1 polymer ?
#
loop_
_entity_poly.entity_id
_entity_poly.type
_entity_poly.pdbx_seq_one_letter_code
_entity_poly.pdbx_strand_id
1 'polypeptide(L)'
;MQNPRKLLIGTWKSDKLRTLETCHRYHRLTGAKKRKFGSLFGRLVLRYTRNRLYHSLRGTEWRAKYDVIAQDSESIVLRVHSDDLWKKAEPIMADIVKELAAPRLLHIHFRRRDGRQYYWIGCGSFCEWFRRQGHPTLRLQARRARARA
;
A
#
# COMPACT_ATOMS: atom_id res chain seq x y z
N MET A 1 6.96 14.12 20.37
CA MET A 1 6.45 13.84 19.01
C MET A 1 6.60 12.35 18.69
N GLN A 2 5.61 11.71 18.06
CA GLN A 2 5.72 10.31 17.66
C GLN A 2 6.67 10.18 16.46
N ASN A 3 7.59 9.21 16.51
CA ASN A 3 8.45 8.91 15.36
C ASN A 3 7.59 8.31 14.23
N PRO A 4 7.43 9.00 13.09
CA PRO A 4 6.55 8.56 12.01
C PRO A 4 7.01 7.22 11.41
N ARG A 5 8.28 6.84 11.56
CA ARG A 5 8.75 5.50 11.15
C ARG A 5 8.00 4.40 11.88
N LYS A 6 7.64 4.61 13.16
CA LYS A 6 6.82 3.66 13.93
C LYS A 6 5.40 3.56 13.37
N LEU A 7 4.89 4.63 12.76
CA LEU A 7 3.58 4.66 12.12
C LEU A 7 3.58 3.89 10.80
N LEU A 8 4.72 3.84 10.09
CA LEU A 8 4.84 3.09 8.84
C LEU A 8 4.81 1.56 9.05
N ILE A 9 5.47 1.07 10.10
CA ILE A 9 5.64 -0.36 10.34
C ILE A 9 4.30 -1.08 10.53
N GLY A 10 4.13 -2.17 9.78
CA GLY A 10 2.96 -3.04 9.84
C GLY A 10 2.45 -3.42 8.46
N THR A 11 1.30 -4.07 8.44
CA THR A 11 0.60 -4.49 7.22
C THR A 11 -0.53 -3.53 6.91
N TRP A 12 -0.70 -3.21 5.64
CA TRP A 12 -1.60 -2.20 5.13
C TRP A 12 -2.29 -2.75 3.90
N LYS A 13 -3.60 -2.59 3.83
CA LYS A 13 -4.39 -3.03 2.69
C LYS A 13 -5.02 -1.83 2.01
N SER A 14 -4.98 -1.83 0.69
CA SER A 14 -5.69 -0.87 -0.12
C SER A 14 -7.17 -0.78 0.29
N ASP A 15 -7.61 0.45 0.51
CA ASP A 15 -8.99 0.80 0.84
C ASP A 15 -9.66 1.35 -0.42
N LYS A 16 -10.28 0.44 -1.17
CA LYS A 16 -10.94 0.77 -2.44
C LYS A 16 -12.03 1.83 -2.25
N LEU A 17 -12.87 1.70 -1.23
CA LEU A 17 -14.01 2.60 -1.05
C LEU A 17 -13.52 4.03 -0.87
N ARG A 18 -12.58 4.23 0.06
CA ARG A 18 -12.02 5.56 0.34
C ARG A 18 -11.17 6.11 -0.81
N THR A 19 -10.46 5.23 -1.51
CA THR A 19 -9.72 5.60 -2.73
C THR A 19 -10.67 6.14 -3.79
N LEU A 20 -11.76 5.45 -4.07
CA LEU A 20 -12.71 5.87 -5.09
C LEU A 20 -13.49 7.13 -4.69
N GLU A 21 -13.83 7.30 -3.41
CA GLU A 21 -14.49 8.49 -2.87
C GLU A 21 -13.68 9.78 -3.09
N THR A 22 -12.35 9.69 -3.06
CA THR A 22 -11.46 10.86 -3.14
C THR A 22 -10.73 10.99 -4.49
N CYS A 23 -10.91 10.04 -5.41
CA CYS A 23 -10.19 10.02 -6.68
C CYS A 23 -10.90 10.85 -7.75
N HIS A 24 -10.43 12.07 -7.99
CA HIS A 24 -10.96 12.97 -9.03
C HIS A 24 -11.02 12.33 -10.42
N ARG A 25 -9.98 11.58 -10.80
CA ARG A 25 -9.95 10.86 -12.09
C ARG A 25 -11.08 9.84 -12.19
N TYR A 26 -11.38 9.11 -11.12
CA TYR A 26 -12.48 8.14 -11.11
C TYR A 26 -13.84 8.80 -11.35
N HIS A 27 -14.06 9.98 -10.76
CA HIS A 27 -15.30 10.74 -10.94
C HIS A 27 -15.51 11.25 -12.37
N ARG A 28 -14.42 11.48 -13.12
CA ARG A 28 -14.46 11.87 -14.54
C ARG A 28 -14.70 10.71 -15.51
N LEU A 29 -14.59 9.45 -15.06
CA LEU A 29 -14.78 8.28 -15.91
C LEU A 29 -16.24 7.80 -15.88
N THR A 30 -16.67 7.20 -16.99
CA THR A 30 -18.00 6.58 -17.14
C THR A 30 -17.90 5.15 -17.68
N GLY A 31 -19.01 4.40 -17.58
CA GLY A 31 -19.19 3.09 -18.21
C GLY A 31 -18.09 2.06 -17.90
N ALA A 32 -17.66 1.34 -18.95
CA ALA A 32 -16.65 0.29 -18.84
C ALA A 32 -15.28 0.80 -18.35
N LYS A 33 -14.88 2.02 -18.74
CA LYS A 33 -13.62 2.63 -18.30
C LYS A 33 -13.61 2.89 -16.79
N LYS A 34 -14.73 3.39 -16.23
CA LYS A 34 -14.91 3.58 -14.79
C LYS A 34 -14.79 2.27 -14.02
N ARG A 35 -15.48 1.22 -14.48
CA ARG A 35 -15.43 -0.12 -13.87
C ARG A 35 -14.03 -0.71 -13.90
N LYS A 36 -13.34 -0.64 -15.06
CA LYS A 36 -11.97 -1.13 -15.22
C LYS A 36 -11.01 -0.39 -14.29
N PHE A 37 -11.06 0.94 -14.26
CA PHE A 37 -10.21 1.73 -13.36
C PHE A 37 -10.48 1.41 -11.88
N GLY A 38 -11.74 1.37 -11.46
CA GLY A 38 -12.10 1.03 -10.08
C GLY A 38 -11.77 -0.41 -9.68
N SER A 39 -11.52 -1.31 -10.63
CA SER A 39 -11.11 -2.69 -10.35
C SER A 39 -9.64 -2.83 -9.92
N LEU A 40 -8.82 -1.80 -10.16
CA LEU A 40 -7.40 -1.77 -9.80
C LEU A 40 -7.18 -1.71 -8.27
N PHE A 41 -8.08 -1.04 -7.55
CA PHE A 41 -7.93 -0.79 -6.12
C PHE A 41 -8.53 -1.89 -5.24
N GLY A 42 -8.14 -1.92 -3.97
CA GLY A 42 -8.64 -2.80 -2.90
C GLY A 42 -7.90 -4.13 -2.77
N ARG A 43 -6.95 -4.41 -3.67
CA ARG A 43 -6.29 -5.71 -3.79
C ARG A 43 -4.85 -5.69 -3.30
N LEU A 44 -4.17 -4.54 -3.37
CA LEU A 44 -2.79 -4.42 -2.96
C LEU A 44 -2.66 -4.47 -1.44
N VAL A 45 -1.74 -5.31 -0.97
CA VAL A 45 -1.33 -5.38 0.43
C VAL A 45 0.15 -5.03 0.51
N LEU A 46 0.49 -4.12 1.41
CA LEU A 46 1.84 -3.65 1.68
C LEU A 46 2.22 -3.99 3.11
N ARG A 47 3.40 -4.55 3.33
CA ARG A 47 3.96 -4.78 4.67
C ARG A 47 5.30 -4.08 4.78
N TYR A 48 5.35 -3.08 5.65
CA TYR A 48 6.57 -2.36 5.98
C TYR A 48 7.21 -2.98 7.22
N THR A 49 8.49 -3.31 7.07
CA THR A 49 9.41 -3.67 8.15
C THR A 49 10.46 -2.57 8.28
N ARG A 50 11.42 -2.67 9.21
CA ARG A 50 12.40 -1.60 9.46
C ARG A 50 13.16 -1.12 8.20
N ASN A 51 13.44 -2.02 7.26
CA ASN A 51 14.25 -1.74 6.06
C ASN A 51 13.75 -2.42 4.77
N ARG A 52 12.56 -3.04 4.81
CA ARG A 52 11.98 -3.72 3.65
C ARG A 52 10.49 -3.47 3.52
N LEU A 53 10.06 -3.33 2.28
CA LEU A 53 8.68 -3.25 1.84
C LEU A 53 8.33 -4.55 1.10
N TYR A 54 7.31 -5.25 1.58
CA TYR A 54 6.73 -6.41 0.91
C TYR A 54 5.42 -6.01 0.28
N HIS A 55 5.20 -6.43 -0.95
CA HIS A 55 3.99 -6.21 -1.71
C HIS A 55 3.33 -7.56 -1.97
N SER A 56 2.00 -7.58 -1.94
CA SER A 56 1.21 -8.73 -2.37
C SER A 56 0.02 -8.22 -3.18
N LEU A 57 -0.09 -8.70 -4.42
CA LEU A 57 -1.18 -8.38 -5.34
C LEU A 57 -1.66 -9.67 -5.99
N ARG A 58 -2.92 -10.05 -5.71
CA ARG A 58 -3.55 -11.27 -6.25
C ARG A 58 -2.72 -12.56 -6.03
N GLY A 59 -2.03 -12.64 -4.88
CA GLY A 59 -1.19 -13.80 -4.54
C GLY A 59 0.24 -13.74 -5.08
N THR A 60 0.54 -12.79 -5.99
CA THR A 60 1.91 -12.52 -6.41
C THR A 60 2.60 -11.62 -5.39
N GLU A 61 3.75 -12.05 -4.89
CA GLU A 61 4.52 -11.33 -3.89
C GLU A 61 5.87 -10.87 -4.42
N TRP A 62 6.27 -9.67 -4.00
CA TRP A 62 7.61 -9.15 -4.25
C TRP A 62 8.05 -8.26 -3.10
N ARG A 63 9.35 -8.02 -3.00
CA ARG A 63 9.93 -7.21 -1.94
C ARG A 63 10.94 -6.22 -2.50
N ALA A 64 11.09 -5.12 -1.81
CA ALA A 64 12.04 -4.07 -2.10
C ALA A 64 12.72 -3.62 -0.81
N LYS A 65 13.98 -3.21 -0.90
CA LYS A 65 14.58 -2.37 0.14
C LYS A 65 14.03 -0.95 0.01
N TYR A 66 14.04 -0.21 1.10
CA TYR A 66 13.73 1.21 1.04
C TYR A 66 14.51 1.99 2.08
N ASP A 67 14.75 3.28 1.78
CA ASP A 67 15.29 4.25 2.73
C ASP A 67 14.23 5.31 3.05
N VAL A 68 14.23 5.79 4.28
CA VAL A 68 13.48 7.01 4.67
C VAL A 68 14.39 8.19 4.39
N ILE A 69 14.05 9.02 3.42
CA ILE A 69 14.90 10.15 3.00
C ILE A 69 14.46 11.49 3.57
N ALA A 70 13.18 11.63 3.94
CA ALA A 70 12.64 12.80 4.63
C ALA A 70 11.44 12.38 5.49
N GLN A 71 11.17 13.11 6.57
CA GLN A 71 10.00 12.89 7.42
C GLN A 71 9.64 14.14 8.21
N ASP A 72 8.37 14.27 8.56
CA ASP A 72 7.85 15.24 9.53
C ASP A 72 6.87 14.54 10.50
N SER A 73 6.07 15.29 11.26
CA SER A 73 5.13 14.70 12.22
C SER A 73 3.99 13.88 11.58
N GLU A 74 3.71 14.09 10.30
CA GLU A 74 2.56 13.55 9.58
C GLU A 74 2.93 12.85 8.27
N SER A 75 4.16 12.94 7.80
CA SER A 75 4.56 12.47 6.48
C SER A 75 5.93 11.81 6.49
N ILE A 76 6.11 10.86 5.56
CA ILE A 76 7.39 10.22 5.25
C ILE A 76 7.58 10.18 3.75
N VAL A 77 8.80 10.46 3.31
CA VAL A 77 9.26 10.18 1.94
C VAL A 77 10.17 8.98 1.97
N LEU A 78 9.80 7.95 1.19
CA LEU A 78 10.59 6.73 1.02
C LEU A 78 11.27 6.74 -0.34
N ARG A 79 12.55 6.36 -0.39
CA ARG A 79 13.19 5.89 -1.61
C ARG A 79 13.08 4.38 -1.65
N VAL A 80 12.25 3.84 -2.54
CA VAL A 80 12.11 2.39 -2.74
C VAL A 80 13.11 1.95 -3.79
N HIS A 81 13.99 1.02 -3.41
CA HIS A 81 14.96 0.40 -4.29
C HIS A 81 14.28 -0.74 -5.03
N SER A 82 14.27 -0.67 -6.35
CA SER A 82 13.71 -1.70 -7.20
C SER A 82 14.61 -2.93 -7.20
N ASP A 83 14.30 -3.90 -6.34
CA ASP A 83 14.88 -5.23 -6.47
C ASP A 83 14.12 -5.98 -7.57
N ASP A 84 14.74 -6.15 -8.75
CA ASP A 84 14.51 -7.21 -9.76
C ASP A 84 13.06 -7.64 -10.10
N LEU A 85 12.09 -6.75 -9.88
CA LEU A 85 10.66 -6.96 -10.15
C LEU A 85 10.39 -7.29 -11.62
N TRP A 86 11.09 -6.57 -12.51
CA TRP A 86 11.00 -6.78 -13.96
C TRP A 86 11.56 -8.16 -14.38
N LYS A 87 12.45 -8.76 -13.60
CA LYS A 87 13.01 -10.09 -13.88
C LYS A 87 12.04 -11.25 -13.59
N LYS A 88 10.89 -10.97 -12.96
CA LYS A 88 9.90 -11.99 -12.54
C LYS A 88 8.49 -11.76 -13.08
N ALA A 89 8.26 -10.68 -13.82
CA ALA A 89 6.95 -10.41 -14.40
C ALA A 89 6.77 -11.18 -15.72
N GLU A 90 5.55 -11.67 -15.98
CA GLU A 90 5.22 -12.20 -17.31
C GLU A 90 5.45 -11.11 -18.39
N PRO A 91 5.88 -11.47 -19.62
CA PRO A 91 6.27 -10.51 -20.66
C PRO A 91 5.21 -9.43 -20.95
N ILE A 92 3.94 -9.79 -20.87
CA ILE A 92 2.80 -8.86 -21.08
C ILE A 92 2.73 -7.73 -20.05
N MET A 93 3.30 -7.94 -18.86
CA MET A 93 3.35 -6.93 -17.79
C MET A 93 4.72 -6.28 -17.67
N ALA A 94 5.72 -6.71 -18.44
CA ALA A 94 7.11 -6.30 -18.28
C ALA A 94 7.30 -4.79 -18.43
N ASP A 95 6.67 -4.15 -19.42
CA ASP A 95 6.82 -2.70 -19.63
C ASP A 95 6.16 -1.86 -18.52
N ILE A 96 4.98 -2.28 -18.07
CA ILE A 96 4.31 -1.67 -16.90
C ILE A 96 5.20 -1.86 -15.66
N VAL A 97 5.77 -3.05 -15.47
CA VAL A 97 6.62 -3.38 -14.32
C VAL A 97 7.99 -2.70 -14.39
N LYS A 98 8.52 -2.45 -15.60
CA LYS A 98 9.79 -1.76 -15.84
C LYS A 98 9.69 -0.28 -15.47
N GLU A 99 8.59 0.38 -15.81
CA GLU A 99 8.30 1.72 -15.27
C GLU A 99 8.12 1.69 -13.74
N LEU A 100 7.55 0.61 -13.20
CA LEU A 100 7.48 0.36 -11.75
C LEU A 100 8.84 0.07 -11.08
N ALA A 101 9.90 -0.20 -11.86
CA ALA A 101 11.22 -0.63 -11.40
C ALA A 101 12.30 0.47 -11.45
N ALA A 102 11.99 1.74 -11.74
CA ALA A 102 12.89 2.83 -11.40
C ALA A 102 12.89 3.05 -9.87
N PRO A 103 13.99 3.52 -9.25
CA PRO A 103 13.97 3.99 -7.88
C PRO A 103 12.84 5.01 -7.71
N ARG A 104 11.89 4.70 -6.84
CA ARG A 104 10.66 5.49 -6.71
C ARG A 104 10.64 6.21 -5.38
N LEU A 105 10.35 7.49 -5.45
CA LEU A 105 9.99 8.26 -4.28
C LEU A 105 8.51 8.02 -3.99
N LEU A 106 8.22 7.44 -2.83
CA LEU A 106 6.86 7.32 -2.32
C LEU A 106 6.66 8.35 -1.23
N HIS A 107 5.71 9.25 -1.46
CA HIS A 107 5.25 10.17 -0.41
C HIS A 107 4.07 9.54 0.31
N ILE A 108 4.26 9.28 1.61
CA ILE A 108 3.28 8.67 2.49
C ILE A 108 2.86 9.73 3.51
N HIS A 109 1.56 10.02 3.57
CA HIS A 109 1.01 10.96 4.53
C HIS A 109 0.04 10.24 5.46
N PHE A 110 0.29 10.34 6.75
CA PHE A 110 -0.48 9.76 7.84
C PHE A 110 -1.58 10.73 8.26
N ARG A 111 -2.83 10.29 8.13
CA ARG A 111 -4.00 11.04 8.60
C ARG A 111 -4.65 10.31 9.78
N ARG A 112 -4.94 11.04 10.85
CA ARG A 112 -5.77 10.57 11.96
C ARG A 112 -7.20 11.03 11.77
N ARG A 113 -8.17 10.13 11.99
CA ARG A 113 -9.59 10.46 12.05
C ARG A 113 -10.26 9.48 13.02
N ASP A 114 -11.06 9.98 13.96
CA ASP A 114 -11.82 9.18 14.94
C ASP A 114 -10.95 8.14 15.68
N GLY A 115 -9.75 8.53 16.10
CA GLY A 115 -8.79 7.64 16.77
C GLY A 115 -8.14 6.56 15.88
N ARG A 116 -8.47 6.49 14.58
CA ARG A 116 -7.90 5.52 13.62
C ARG A 116 -6.81 6.17 12.76
N GLN A 117 -5.74 5.41 12.51
CA GLN A 117 -4.65 5.80 11.62
C GLN A 117 -4.91 5.30 10.20
N TYR A 118 -4.95 6.24 9.26
CA TYR A 118 -4.95 5.99 7.83
C TYR A 118 -3.64 6.54 7.27
N TYR A 119 -3.14 5.96 6.19
CA TYR A 119 -2.25 6.72 5.33
C TYR A 119 -2.74 6.65 3.90
N TRP A 120 -2.36 7.64 3.11
CA TRP A 120 -2.43 7.53 1.67
C TRP A 120 -1.01 7.52 1.09
N ILE A 121 -0.84 6.76 0.03
CA ILE A 121 0.39 6.75 -0.77
C ILE A 121 0.10 7.52 -2.04
N GLY A 122 0.93 8.53 -2.33
CA GLY A 122 0.98 9.14 -3.66
C GLY A 122 1.70 8.19 -4.60
N CYS A 123 1.00 7.68 -5.62
CA CYS A 123 1.56 6.87 -6.70
C CYS A 123 1.46 7.66 -8.01
N GLY A 124 2.41 8.58 -8.24
CA GLY A 124 2.39 9.43 -9.43
C GLY A 124 1.11 10.27 -9.52
N SER A 125 0.34 10.10 -10.60
CA SER A 125 -0.86 10.90 -10.87
C SER A 125 -2.11 10.48 -10.09
N PHE A 126 -2.03 9.53 -9.16
CA PHE A 126 -3.17 9.14 -8.33
C PHE A 126 -2.77 8.86 -6.88
N CYS A 127 -3.74 9.04 -5.99
CA CYS A 127 -3.64 8.76 -4.57
C CYS A 127 -4.42 7.48 -4.27
N GLU A 128 -3.79 6.56 -3.55
CA GLU A 128 -4.46 5.35 -3.05
C GLU A 128 -4.43 5.34 -1.52
N TRP A 129 -5.59 5.11 -0.93
CA TRP A 129 -5.74 5.03 0.52
C TRP A 129 -5.45 3.61 0.99
N PHE A 130 -4.75 3.51 2.12
CA PHE A 130 -4.48 2.24 2.77
C PHE A 130 -4.92 2.28 4.22
N ARG A 131 -5.47 1.16 4.67
CA ARG A 131 -5.86 0.94 6.05
C ARG A 131 -4.92 -0.06 6.68
N ARG A 132 -4.43 0.26 7.88
CA ARG A 132 -3.63 -0.66 8.69
C ARG A 132 -4.47 -1.91 8.97
N GLN A 133 -3.93 -3.07 8.63
CA GLN A 133 -4.45 -4.34 9.11
C GLN A 133 -4.04 -4.47 10.57
N GLY A 134 -4.97 -4.86 11.45
CA GLY A 134 -4.67 -5.05 12.87
C GLY A 134 -3.48 -5.99 13.08
N HIS A 135 -2.81 -5.87 14.23
CA HIS A 135 -1.77 -6.82 14.63
C HIS A 135 -2.31 -8.26 14.47
N PRO A 136 -1.55 -9.21 13.89
CA PRO A 136 -2.01 -10.59 13.68
C PRO A 136 -2.44 -11.34 14.95
N THR A 137 -2.24 -10.78 16.14
CA THR A 137 -2.32 -11.51 17.40
C THR A 137 -3.75 -11.82 17.89
N LEU A 138 -4.78 -11.07 17.50
CA LEU A 138 -6.12 -11.26 18.11
C LEU A 138 -7.10 -12.15 17.31
N ARG A 139 -6.88 -12.35 16.00
CA ARG A 139 -7.80 -13.16 15.17
C ARG A 139 -7.44 -14.64 15.08
N LEU A 140 -6.17 -15.01 15.28
CA LEU A 140 -5.75 -16.41 15.29
C LEU A 140 -5.94 -17.11 16.64
N GLN A 141 -5.90 -16.37 17.76
CA GLN A 141 -6.17 -16.93 19.09
C GLN A 141 -7.67 -17.20 19.31
N ALA A 142 -8.55 -16.33 18.81
CA ALA A 142 -10.01 -16.51 18.92
C ALA A 142 -10.54 -17.72 18.14
N ARG A 143 -9.90 -18.11 17.03
CA ARG A 143 -10.29 -19.31 16.26
C ARG A 143 -9.76 -20.61 16.87
N ARG A 144 -8.63 -20.57 17.59
CA ARG A 144 -8.11 -21.75 18.31
C ARG A 144 -8.85 -22.01 19.63
N ALA A 145 -9.36 -20.98 20.29
CA ALA A 145 -10.16 -21.14 21.51
C ALA A 145 -11.55 -21.75 21.24
N ARG A 146 -12.18 -21.45 20.11
CA ARG A 146 -13.47 -22.04 19.70
C ARG A 146 -13.38 -23.44 19.08
N ALA A 147 -12.19 -23.92 18.77
CA ALA A 147 -11.96 -25.27 18.26
C ALA A 147 -11.52 -26.26 19.35
N ARG A 148 -11.49 -25.80 20.62
CA ARG A 148 -11.12 -26.58 21.81
C ARG A 148 -12.16 -26.44 22.94
N ALA A 149 -13.31 -25.84 22.66
CA ALA A 149 -14.49 -25.81 23.50
C ALA A 149 -15.59 -26.55 22.74
#